data_AF-A0A437ALA6-F1
#
_entry.id   AF-A0A437ALA6-F1
#
_cell.length_a   1.000
_cell.length_b   1.000
_cell.length_c   1.000
_cell.angle_alpha   90.00
_cell.angle_beta   90.00
_cell.angle_gamma   90.00
#
_symmetry.space_group_name_H-M   'P 1'
#
loop_
_entity.id
_entity.type
_entity.pdbx_description
1 polymer ?
#
loop_
_entity_poly.entity_id
_entity_poly.type
_entity_poly.pdbx_seq_one_letter_code
_entity_poly.pdbx_strand_id
1 'polypeptide(L)'
;MTEELLKEKYNKFTKATELTSENITDLLKECNIRIPYRRIRIPKNYTEFIALCQELNTVQDKLIDSLSCIFDKQSLNKNDITSILKHSSSFNEEQVFLLFDYLGMEEDEIDIEEFIKKICVKQEI
;
A
#
# COMPACT_ATOMS: atom_id res chain seq x y z
N MET A 1 -12.93 6.62 -7.41
CA MET A 1 -13.47 5.51 -8.22
C MET A 1 -14.93 5.31 -7.84
N THR A 2 -15.84 5.12 -8.80
CA THR A 2 -17.26 4.88 -8.48
C THR A 2 -17.54 3.37 -8.27
N GLU A 3 -18.57 3.05 -7.50
CA GLU A 3 -18.99 1.67 -7.21
C GLU A 3 -19.33 0.88 -8.47
N GLU A 4 -19.92 1.55 -9.49
CA GLU A 4 -20.23 0.94 -10.79
C GLU A 4 -18.98 0.45 -11.54
N LEU A 5 -17.89 1.22 -11.50
CA LEU A 5 -16.61 0.82 -12.12
C LEU A 5 -15.97 -0.37 -11.39
N LEU A 6 -16.10 -0.42 -10.06
CA LEU A 6 -15.64 -1.57 -9.25
C LEU A 6 -16.44 -2.83 -9.59
N LYS A 7 -17.76 -2.69 -9.77
CA LYS A 7 -18.65 -3.80 -10.13
C LYS A 7 -18.35 -4.36 -11.50
N GLU A 8 -18.12 -3.50 -12.48
CA GLU A 8 -17.79 -3.91 -13.83
C GLU A 8 -16.47 -4.70 -13.86
N LYS A 9 -15.42 -4.18 -13.21
CA LYS A 9 -14.10 -4.83 -13.13
C LYS A 9 -14.16 -6.16 -12.38
N TYR A 10 -14.82 -6.20 -11.22
CA TYR A 10 -15.04 -7.45 -10.48
C TYR A 10 -15.74 -8.50 -11.34
N ASN A 11 -16.86 -8.16 -11.97
CA ASN A 11 -17.62 -9.10 -12.78
C ASN A 11 -16.85 -9.58 -14.02
N LYS A 12 -16.08 -8.70 -14.65
CA LYS A 12 -15.25 -9.05 -15.81
C LYS A 12 -14.16 -10.04 -15.39
N PHE A 13 -13.51 -9.78 -14.25
CA PHE A 13 -12.46 -10.63 -13.69
C PHE A 13 -13.00 -12.00 -13.27
N THR A 14 -14.07 -12.06 -12.46
CA THR A 14 -14.63 -13.32 -11.96
C THR A 14 -15.29 -14.18 -13.03
N LYS A 15 -15.66 -13.59 -14.18
CA LYS A 15 -16.14 -14.34 -15.36
C LYS A 15 -15.00 -14.97 -16.16
N ALA A 16 -13.83 -14.34 -16.18
CA ALA A 16 -12.66 -14.83 -16.90
C ALA A 16 -11.84 -15.82 -16.06
N THR A 17 -11.76 -15.59 -14.75
CA THR A 17 -10.86 -16.29 -13.84
C THR A 17 -11.51 -16.42 -12.47
N GLU A 18 -11.41 -17.58 -11.83
CA GLU A 18 -11.83 -17.73 -10.43
C GLU A 18 -10.93 -16.88 -9.53
N LEU A 19 -11.50 -16.22 -8.52
CA LEU A 19 -10.76 -15.36 -7.61
C LEU A 19 -9.97 -16.20 -6.59
N THR A 20 -8.65 -16.10 -6.61
CA THR A 20 -7.74 -16.85 -5.74
C THR A 20 -6.80 -15.90 -4.97
N SER A 21 -6.04 -16.43 -4.02
CA SER A 21 -5.01 -15.67 -3.29
C SER A 21 -3.91 -15.13 -4.19
N GLU A 22 -3.72 -15.75 -5.36
CA GLU A 22 -2.65 -15.41 -6.28
C GLU A 22 -3.03 -14.25 -7.21
N ASN A 23 -4.31 -14.13 -7.56
CA ASN A 23 -4.79 -13.17 -8.56
C ASN A 23 -5.65 -12.02 -8.00
N ILE A 24 -6.03 -12.09 -6.72
CA ILE A 24 -6.77 -11.01 -6.06
C ILE A 24 -6.02 -9.68 -6.09
N THR A 25 -4.68 -9.74 -6.04
CA THR A 25 -3.85 -8.55 -6.13
C THR A 25 -3.97 -7.87 -7.47
N ASP A 26 -4.18 -8.64 -8.55
CA ASP A 26 -4.34 -8.11 -9.90
C ASP A 26 -5.70 -7.43 -10.05
N LEU A 27 -6.75 -8.02 -9.48
CA LEU A 27 -8.06 -7.38 -9.44
C LEU A 27 -8.03 -6.06 -8.64
N LEU A 28 -7.35 -6.04 -7.50
CA LEU A 28 -7.20 -4.81 -6.70
C LEU A 28 -6.38 -3.75 -7.46
N LYS A 29 -5.31 -4.15 -8.16
CA LYS A 29 -4.55 -3.26 -9.06
C LYS A 29 -5.41 -2.71 -10.19
N GLU A 30 -6.20 -3.55 -10.86
CA GLU A 30 -7.15 -3.08 -11.88
C GLU A 30 -8.12 -2.06 -11.29
N CYS A 31 -8.51 -2.24 -10.04
CA CYS A 31 -9.36 -1.30 -9.29
C CYS A 31 -8.59 -0.12 -8.70
N ASN A 32 -7.33 0.12 -9.09
CA ASN A 32 -6.45 1.14 -8.52
C ASN A 32 -6.39 1.13 -6.98
N ILE A 33 -6.63 -0.02 -6.36
CA ILE A 33 -6.55 -0.21 -4.92
C ILE A 33 -5.14 -0.69 -4.59
N ARG A 34 -4.48 0.09 -3.74
CA ARG A 34 -3.13 -0.20 -3.28
C ARG A 34 -3.20 -1.18 -2.12
N ILE A 35 -2.19 -2.04 -2.03
CA ILE A 35 -2.21 -3.18 -1.12
C ILE A 35 -1.17 -2.94 -0.02
N PRO A 36 -1.59 -2.46 1.16
CA PRO A 36 -0.68 -2.27 2.29
C PRO A 36 -0.25 -3.59 2.98
N TYR A 37 -0.86 -4.74 2.63
CA TYR A 37 -0.67 -6.01 3.36
C TYR A 37 -0.10 -7.14 2.50
N ARG A 38 0.75 -7.97 3.10
CA ARG A 38 1.24 -9.23 2.50
C ARG A 38 0.18 -10.32 2.38
N ARG A 39 -0.91 -10.24 3.15
CA ARG A 39 -1.99 -11.23 3.17
C ARG A 39 -3.33 -10.52 3.09
N ILE A 40 -4.05 -10.77 2.00
CA ILE A 40 -5.38 -10.21 1.76
C ILE A 40 -6.39 -11.36 1.90
N ARG A 41 -7.51 -11.10 2.57
CA ARG A 41 -8.62 -12.05 2.61
C ARG A 41 -9.27 -12.13 1.22
N ILE A 42 -9.46 -13.34 0.71
CA ILE A 42 -10.16 -13.55 -0.56
C ILE A 42 -11.67 -13.32 -0.33
N PRO A 43 -12.30 -12.33 -1.00
CA PRO A 43 -13.72 -12.08 -0.89
C PRO A 43 -14.47 -13.15 -1.67
N LYS A 44 -15.51 -13.71 -1.07
CA LYS A 44 -16.34 -14.76 -1.69
C LYS A 44 -17.35 -14.21 -2.70
N ASN A 45 -17.63 -12.91 -2.63
CA ASN A 45 -18.64 -12.24 -3.42
C ASN A 45 -18.29 -10.74 -3.56
N TYR A 46 -19.02 -10.05 -4.43
CA TYR A 46 -18.81 -8.64 -4.69
C TYR A 46 -18.97 -7.76 -3.42
N THR A 47 -19.89 -8.11 -2.51
CA THR A 47 -20.09 -7.36 -1.27
C THR A 47 -18.87 -7.45 -0.36
N GLU A 48 -18.30 -8.65 -0.19
CA GLU A 48 -17.04 -8.84 0.54
C GLU A 48 -15.87 -8.12 -0.15
N PHE A 49 -15.87 -8.06 -1.48
CA PHE A 49 -14.86 -7.33 -2.25
C PHE A 49 -14.94 -5.83 -1.99
N ILE A 50 -16.13 -5.22 -2.04
CA ILE A 50 -16.31 -3.80 -1.73
C ILE A 50 -15.89 -3.48 -0.30
N ALA A 51 -16.26 -4.31 0.68
CA ALA A 51 -15.84 -4.11 2.06
C ALA A 51 -14.30 -4.13 2.19
N LEU A 52 -13.64 -5.08 1.51
CA LEU A 52 -12.19 -5.14 1.44
C LEU A 52 -11.59 -3.87 0.79
N CYS A 53 -12.16 -3.40 -0.32
CA CYS A 53 -11.70 -2.19 -1.00
C CYS A 53 -11.76 -0.96 -0.08
N GLN A 54 -12.86 -0.82 0.67
CA GLN A 54 -13.06 0.25 1.63
C GLN A 54 -12.08 0.15 2.81
N GLU A 55 -11.85 -1.05 3.32
CA GLU A 55 -10.89 -1.31 4.40
C GLU A 55 -9.47 -0.92 3.96
N LEU A 56 -9.04 -1.35 2.77
CA LEU A 56 -7.69 -1.06 2.26
C LEU A 56 -7.45 0.44 2.05
N ASN A 57 -8.45 1.18 1.54
CA ASN A 57 -8.36 2.64 1.44
C ASN A 57 -8.28 3.30 2.82
N THR A 58 -9.12 2.86 3.76
CA THR A 58 -9.14 3.40 5.13
C THR A 58 -7.83 3.13 5.88
N VAL A 59 -7.21 1.98 5.62
CA VAL A 59 -5.93 1.62 6.24
C VAL A 59 -4.82 2.57 5.81
N GLN A 60 -4.80 2.99 4.54
CA GLN A 60 -3.81 3.94 4.06
C GLN A 60 -3.93 5.28 4.80
N ASP A 61 -5.15 5.81 4.91
CA ASP A 61 -5.40 7.06 5.64
C ASP A 61 -5.02 6.91 7.13
N LYS A 62 -5.37 5.79 7.75
CA LYS A 62 -4.97 5.49 9.14
C LYS A 62 -3.46 5.39 9.32
N LEU A 63 -2.73 4.86 8.34
CA LEU A 63 -1.27 4.78 8.39
C LEU A 63 -0.63 6.16 8.29
N ILE A 64 -1.17 7.02 7.43
CA ILE A 64 -0.77 8.43 7.32
C ILE A 64 -1.00 9.13 8.67
N ASP A 65 -2.23 9.10 9.19
CA ASP A 65 -2.58 9.71 10.48
C ASP A 65 -1.70 9.19 11.63
N SER A 66 -1.44 7.88 11.65
CA SER A 66 -0.61 7.26 12.69
C SER A 66 0.84 7.73 12.61
N LEU A 67 1.43 7.78 11.41
CA LEU A 67 2.79 8.27 11.23
C LEU A 67 2.88 9.76 11.56
N SER A 68 1.94 10.58 11.09
CA SER A 68 1.91 12.01 11.41
C SER A 68 1.79 12.25 12.91
N CYS A 69 1.03 11.41 13.63
CA CYS A 69 0.91 11.48 15.09
C CYS A 69 2.17 10.99 15.84
N ILE A 70 2.83 9.93 15.36
CA ILE A 70 4.05 9.36 16.00
C ILE A 70 5.22 10.35 15.89
N PHE A 71 5.35 10.97 14.72
CA PHE A 71 6.48 11.84 14.41
C PHE A 71 6.19 13.32 14.67
N ASP A 72 4.93 13.67 14.96
CA ASP A 72 4.43 15.04 15.19
C ASP A 72 4.81 16.01 14.06
N LYS A 73 4.69 15.52 12.81
CA LYS A 73 5.06 16.25 11.59
C LYS A 73 4.40 15.63 10.37
N GLN A 74 4.48 16.32 9.24
CA GLN A 74 3.92 15.87 7.96
C GLN A 74 4.98 15.34 6.98
N SER A 75 6.28 15.55 7.25
CA SER A 75 7.40 15.02 6.47
C SER A 75 8.32 14.14 7.34
N LEU A 76 8.92 13.11 6.73
CA LEU A 76 9.92 12.24 7.34
C LEU A 76 11.28 12.53 6.75
N ASN A 77 12.29 12.67 7.60
CA ASN A 77 13.68 12.71 7.19
C ASN A 77 14.32 11.32 7.26
N LYS A 78 15.58 11.22 6.81
CA LYS A 78 16.32 9.95 6.81
C LYS A 78 16.41 9.30 8.20
N ASN A 79 16.57 10.10 9.26
CA ASN A 79 16.65 9.57 10.63
C ASN A 79 15.32 8.98 11.12
N ASP A 80 14.19 9.58 10.73
CA ASP A 80 12.87 9.04 11.06
C ASP A 80 12.65 7.70 10.37
N ILE A 81 12.95 7.63 9.08
CA ILE A 81 12.85 6.39 8.29
C ILE A 81 13.79 5.33 8.86
N THR A 82 15.04 5.67 9.18
CA THR A 82 15.96 4.75 9.86
C THR A 82 15.38 4.27 11.20
N SER A 83 14.66 5.13 11.93
CA SER A 83 14.00 4.74 13.18
C SER A 83 12.83 3.78 12.96
N ILE A 84 12.05 3.95 11.89
CA ILE A 84 11.03 2.98 11.45
C ILE A 84 11.70 1.64 11.10
N LEU A 85 12.80 1.69 10.35
CA LEU A 85 13.52 0.50 9.88
C LEU A 85 14.25 -0.25 11.01
N LYS A 86 14.69 0.42 12.06
CA LYS A 86 15.31 -0.23 13.24
C LYS A 86 14.38 -1.24 13.90
N HIS A 87 13.07 -1.04 13.80
CA HIS A 87 12.07 -2.00 14.28
C HIS A 87 11.80 -3.14 13.29
N SER A 88 12.33 -3.06 12.07
CA SER A 88 12.28 -4.11 11.07
C SER A 88 13.63 -4.86 11.00
N SER A 89 13.63 -6.13 11.38
CA SER A 89 14.83 -6.96 11.54
C SER A 89 15.49 -7.40 10.22
N SER A 90 15.31 -6.68 9.11
CA SER A 90 15.56 -7.21 7.76
C SER A 90 16.36 -6.33 6.81
N PHE A 91 16.67 -5.07 7.15
CA PHE A 91 17.40 -4.17 6.25
C PHE A 91 18.88 -4.07 6.62
N ASN A 92 19.77 -4.35 5.67
CA ASN A 92 21.20 -4.04 5.76
C ASN A 92 21.49 -2.60 5.25
N GLU A 93 22.70 -2.09 5.48
CA GLU A 93 23.05 -0.70 5.12
C GLU A 93 22.89 -0.39 3.62
N GLU A 94 23.21 -1.34 2.74
CA GLU A 94 23.01 -1.19 1.29
C GLU A 94 21.53 -1.11 0.91
N GLN A 95 20.67 -1.92 1.55
CA GLN A 95 19.22 -1.89 1.33
C GLN A 95 18.58 -0.60 1.87
N VAL A 96 19.13 -0.03 2.94
CA VAL A 96 18.71 1.28 3.45
C VAL A 96 19.07 2.38 2.46
N PHE A 97 20.28 2.32 1.87
CA PHE A 97 20.69 3.27 0.85
C PHE A 97 19.79 3.21 -0.40
N LEU A 98 19.52 2.00 -0.90
CA LEU A 98 18.60 1.78 -2.03
C LEU A 98 17.17 2.24 -1.73
N LEU A 99 16.72 2.12 -0.47
CA LEU A 99 15.43 2.64 -0.06
C LEU A 99 15.38 4.17 -0.15
N PHE A 100 16.43 4.88 0.29
CA PHE A 100 16.47 6.34 0.20
C PHE A 100 16.49 6.84 -1.25
N ASP A 101 17.21 6.15 -2.12
CA ASP A 101 17.22 6.42 -3.57
C ASP A 101 15.82 6.20 -4.17
N TYR A 102 15.16 5.09 -3.83
CA TYR A 102 13.79 4.79 -4.26
C TYR A 102 12.77 5.83 -3.77
N LEU A 103 12.93 6.29 -2.53
CA LEU A 103 12.07 7.33 -1.97
C LEU A 103 12.35 8.71 -2.59
N GLY A 104 13.43 8.87 -3.35
CA GLY A 104 13.79 10.13 -4.01
C GLY A 104 14.13 11.24 -3.02
N MET A 105 14.77 10.87 -1.90
CA MET A 105 15.12 11.80 -0.82
C MET A 105 16.35 12.65 -1.15
N GLU A 106 16.30 13.37 -2.28
CA GLU A 106 17.33 14.32 -2.70
C GLU A 106 17.39 15.54 -1.76
N GLU A 107 16.26 15.94 -1.18
CA GLU A 107 16.12 17.06 -0.23
C GLU A 107 16.14 16.63 1.26
N ASP A 108 16.63 15.42 1.56
CA ASP A 108 16.69 14.82 2.91
C ASP A 108 15.34 14.61 3.63
N GLU A 109 14.21 14.95 3.00
CA GLU A 109 12.85 14.75 3.51
C GLU A 109 11.90 14.16 2.45
N ILE A 110 10.84 13.51 2.91
CA ILE A 110 9.71 13.02 2.10
C ILE A 110 8.40 13.27 2.85
N ASP A 111 7.36 13.70 2.16
CA ASP A 111 6.01 13.82 2.75
C ASP A 111 5.48 12.45 3.22
N ILE A 112 4.79 12.38 4.36
CA ILE A 112 4.29 11.12 4.92
C ILE A 112 3.29 10.44 3.97
N GLU A 113 2.44 11.21 3.29
CA GLU A 113 1.55 10.63 2.29
C GLU A 113 2.33 10.05 1.13
N GLU A 114 3.38 10.75 0.66
CA GLU A 114 4.23 10.26 -0.42
C GLU A 114 5.01 9.00 0.01
N PHE A 115 5.54 8.98 1.22
CA PHE A 115 6.20 7.83 1.82
C PHE A 115 5.27 6.60 1.85
N ILE A 116 4.08 6.74 2.43
CA ILE A 116 3.07 5.67 2.45
C ILE A 116 2.69 5.24 1.04
N LYS A 117 2.49 6.20 0.11
CA LYS A 117 2.16 5.92 -1.29
C LYS A 117 3.26 5.11 -1.98
N LYS A 118 4.54 5.36 -1.70
CA LYS A 118 5.68 4.63 -2.28
C LYS A 118 5.85 3.24 -1.66
N ILE A 119 5.75 3.11 -0.33
CA ILE A 119 5.95 1.80 0.33
C ILE A 119 4.76 0.84 0.20
N CYS A 120 3.52 1.35 0.08
CA CYS A 120 2.32 0.51 -0.10
C CYS A 120 2.10 0.09 -1.57
N VAL A 121 3.01 0.47 -2.48
CA VAL A 121 3.06 -0.05 -3.85
C VAL A 121 4.12 -1.14 -3.88
N LYS A 122 3.69 -2.40 -4.01
CA LYS A 122 4.64 -3.47 -4.31
C LYS A 122 5.14 -3.29 -5.75
N GLN A 123 6.45 -3.12 -5.88
CA GLN A 123 7.19 -3.16 -7.14
C GLN A 123 6.90 -4.47 -7.90
N GLU A 124 6.67 -4.34 -9.21
CA GLU A 124 7.01 -5.41 -10.15
C GLU A 124 8.54 -5.55 -10.13
N ILE A 125 9.03 -6.72 -9.73
CA ILE A 125 10.43 -7.15 -9.88
C ILE A 125 10.40 -8.33 -10.85
#